data_AF-A0A5J4NU11-F1
#
_entry.id   AF-A0A5J4NU11-F1
#
_cell.length_a   1.000
_cell.length_b   1.000
_cell.length_c   1.000
_cell.angle_alpha   90.00
_cell.angle_beta   90.00
_cell.angle_gamma   90.00
#
_symmetry.space_group_name_H-M   'P 1'
#
loop_
_entity.id
_entity.type
_entity.pdbx_description
1 polymer ?
#
loop_
_entity_poly.entity_id
_entity_poly.type
_entity_poly.pdbx_seq_one_letter_code
_entity_poly.pdbx_strand_id
1 'polypeptide(L)'
;MIICCEGNGGYPEIGTSLVPLDLGYSILAWNHPGFGSSTGLPFPDKVQNSIEAVLLFAVHQLHFPLDQIYLFGWSIGGYTASWAAMNHPEIGGLILDATFDDLDELAKNVVPEVFYPLVLGAMRNHLDLNNLAHVTAYDGPIRFIRRGEDEVISTSIPPSRASNRGNMLFVGLLKHRFPHLMTPENESLLLHYLSLDAEERRNFLNETNCSAERYGPMVSDYLRQEALKRQTLADSVRTPSVAHPTIGLFPSTLGREISDVSVKWSLLLYLVFQYFDESPGAHCAPLQRACFQLPWSPYTESPLRQSASSQPVSDGSSAE
;
A
#
# COMPACT_ATOMS: atom_id res chain seq x y z
N MET A 1 12.89 9.90 4.09
CA MET A 1 12.73 9.36 5.46
C MET A 1 11.59 8.35 5.46
N ILE A 2 11.76 7.18 6.09
CA ILE A 2 10.68 6.19 6.28
C ILE A 2 10.28 6.19 7.76
N ILE A 3 9.04 6.53 8.05
CA ILE A 3 8.46 6.36 9.39
C ILE A 3 7.85 4.97 9.47
N CYS A 4 8.36 4.17 10.39
CA CYS A 4 8.02 2.75 10.52
C CYS A 4 6.97 2.57 11.62
N CYS A 5 5.79 2.06 11.24
CA CYS A 5 4.65 1.80 12.12
C CYS A 5 4.49 0.28 12.32
N GLU A 6 4.90 -0.20 13.48
CA GLU A 6 4.92 -1.63 13.81
C GLU A 6 3.52 -2.25 13.95
N GLY A 7 3.48 -3.58 13.79
CA GLY A 7 2.31 -4.41 14.03
C GLY A 7 2.11 -4.76 15.52
N ASN A 8 1.11 -5.59 15.82
CA ASN A 8 0.82 -6.00 17.18
C ASN A 8 1.97 -6.84 17.75
N GLY A 9 2.51 -6.45 18.91
CA GLY A 9 3.68 -7.14 19.49
C GLY A 9 4.99 -6.89 18.74
N GLY A 10 5.00 -6.00 17.74
CA GLY A 10 6.19 -5.57 17.03
C GLY A 10 6.99 -4.55 17.83
N TYR A 11 8.31 -4.54 17.61
CA TYR A 11 9.23 -3.60 18.23
C TYR A 11 10.16 -2.99 17.17
N PRO A 12 10.39 -1.66 17.18
CA PRO A 12 11.27 -0.97 16.25
C PRO A 12 12.63 -1.62 16.03
N GLU A 13 13.19 -2.27 17.05
CA GLU A 13 14.54 -2.82 17.07
C GLU A 13 14.68 -4.10 16.22
N ILE A 14 13.57 -4.80 15.96
CA ILE A 14 13.56 -6.10 15.27
C ILE A 14 12.47 -6.21 14.18
N GLY A 15 11.68 -5.16 13.99
CA GLY A 15 10.50 -5.16 13.13
C GLY A 15 10.72 -4.54 11.76
N THR A 16 9.75 -3.72 11.34
CA THR A 16 9.64 -3.09 10.03
C THR A 16 10.82 -2.20 9.64
N SER A 17 11.60 -1.70 10.60
CA SER A 17 12.69 -0.78 10.36
C SER A 17 13.89 -1.39 9.61
N LEU A 18 14.08 -2.71 9.70
CA LEU A 18 15.30 -3.38 9.23
C LEU A 18 15.45 -3.32 7.70
N VAL A 19 14.40 -3.64 6.96
CA VAL A 19 14.46 -3.65 5.48
C VAL A 19 14.71 -2.27 4.87
N PRO A 20 13.98 -1.20 5.21
CA PRO A 20 14.31 0.13 4.72
C PRO A 20 15.70 0.60 5.16
N LEU A 21 16.13 0.27 6.39
CA LEU A 21 17.49 0.59 6.85
C LEU A 21 18.55 -0.09 5.97
N ASP A 22 18.40 -1.39 5.70
CA ASP A 22 19.29 -2.17 4.84
C ASP A 22 19.32 -1.67 3.39
N LEU A 23 18.27 -0.99 2.94
CA LEU A 23 18.18 -0.38 1.62
C LEU A 23 18.75 1.05 1.59
N GLY A 24 19.28 1.55 2.71
CA GLY A 24 19.97 2.84 2.81
C GLY A 24 19.03 4.03 3.05
N TYR A 25 17.77 3.79 3.43
CA TYR A 25 16.87 4.87 3.80
C TYR A 25 17.16 5.37 5.22
N SER A 26 16.97 6.67 5.44
CA SER A 26 16.81 7.20 6.80
C SER A 26 15.50 6.67 7.39
N ILE A 27 15.56 6.13 8.61
CA ILE A 27 14.41 5.56 9.32
C ILE A 27 14.08 6.38 10.57
N LEU A 28 12.78 6.51 10.86
CA LEU A 28 12.26 6.92 12.15
C LEU A 28 11.34 5.81 12.64
N ALA A 29 11.85 4.98 13.54
CA ALA A 29 11.12 3.90 14.16
C ALA A 29 10.77 4.28 15.60
N TRP A 30 9.58 3.90 16.05
CA TRP A 30 9.00 4.39 17.30
C TRP A 30 8.09 3.34 17.93
N ASN A 31 7.92 3.40 19.25
CA ASN A 31 7.05 2.48 19.97
C ASN A 31 5.63 3.06 20.08
N HIS A 32 4.63 2.26 19.71
CA HIS A 32 3.21 2.58 19.94
C HIS A 32 2.90 2.76 21.44
N PRO A 33 1.84 3.50 21.82
CA PRO A 33 1.42 3.62 23.22
C PRO A 33 1.25 2.27 23.90
N GLY A 34 1.88 2.10 25.07
CA GLY A 34 1.83 0.83 25.83
C GLY A 34 2.84 -0.22 25.38
N PHE A 35 3.70 0.06 24.39
CA PHE A 35 4.78 -0.81 23.95
C PHE A 35 6.16 -0.20 24.28
N GLY A 36 7.14 -1.07 24.55
CA GLY A 36 8.50 -0.65 24.86
C GLY A 36 8.56 0.35 26.01
N SER A 37 9.10 1.54 25.74
CA SER A 37 9.14 2.65 26.72
C SER A 37 8.02 3.68 26.56
N SER A 38 7.09 3.48 25.61
CA SER A 38 5.97 4.41 25.38
C SER A 38 4.86 4.15 26.41
N THR A 39 4.51 5.19 27.17
CA THR A 39 3.44 5.13 28.18
C THR A 39 2.04 5.02 27.56
N GLY A 40 1.03 4.67 28.36
CA GLY A 40 -0.38 4.67 27.95
C GLY A 40 -0.87 3.30 27.46
N LEU A 41 -2.00 3.30 26.76
CA LEU A 41 -2.63 2.11 26.20
C LEU A 41 -2.87 2.31 24.69
N PRO A 42 -2.79 1.23 23.88
CA PRO A 42 -2.85 1.29 22.41
C PRO A 42 -4.28 1.46 21.88
N PHE A 43 -5.04 2.42 22.41
CA PHE A 43 -6.35 2.77 21.86
C PHE A 43 -6.20 3.62 20.59
N PRO A 44 -7.15 3.54 19.63
CA PRO A 44 -7.04 4.23 18.35
C PRO A 44 -6.74 5.73 18.48
N ASP A 45 -7.42 6.44 19.38
CA ASP A 45 -7.19 7.86 19.62
C ASP A 45 -5.76 8.14 20.13
N LYS A 46 -5.20 7.26 20.97
CA LYS A 46 -3.81 7.39 21.45
C LYS A 46 -2.80 7.09 20.36
N VAL A 47 -3.06 6.08 19.54
CA VAL A 47 -2.22 5.70 18.40
C VAL A 47 -2.17 6.84 17.38
N GLN A 48 -3.33 7.42 17.02
CA GLN A 48 -3.46 8.58 16.13
C GLN A 48 -2.67 9.80 16.65
N ASN A 49 -2.86 10.17 17.92
CA ASN A 49 -2.10 11.26 18.55
C ASN A 49 -0.58 10.99 18.56
N SER A 50 -0.17 9.73 18.66
CA SER A 50 1.24 9.37 18.71
C SER A 50 1.90 9.47 17.35
N ILE A 51 1.26 8.97 16.28
CA ILE A 51 1.80 9.14 14.92
C ILE A 51 1.84 10.61 14.49
N GLU A 52 0.87 11.41 14.93
CA GLU A 52 0.91 12.87 14.75
C GLU A 52 2.16 13.48 15.41
N ALA A 53 2.44 13.13 16.66
CA ALA A 53 3.63 13.60 17.36
C ALA A 53 4.93 13.17 16.66
N VAL A 54 4.97 11.94 16.14
CA VAL A 54 6.13 11.41 15.38
C VAL A 54 6.32 12.17 14.06
N LEU A 55 5.23 12.47 13.34
CA LEU A 55 5.28 13.29 12.13
C LEU A 55 5.76 14.71 12.43
N LEU A 56 5.20 15.37 13.44
CA LEU A 56 5.62 16.70 13.86
C LEU A 56 7.09 16.72 14.30
N PHE A 57 7.56 15.66 14.95
CA PHE A 57 8.97 15.51 15.28
C PHE A 57 9.85 15.39 14.02
N ALA A 58 9.45 14.55 13.05
CA ALA A 58 10.16 14.40 11.79
C ALA A 58 10.26 15.71 11.00
N VAL A 59 9.18 16.50 10.98
CA VAL A 59 9.13 17.78 10.25
C VAL A 59 9.87 18.88 11.00
N HIS A 60 9.56 19.09 12.28
CA HIS A 60 10.03 20.27 13.00
C HIS A 60 11.39 20.09 13.69
N GLN A 61 11.75 18.86 14.08
CA GLN A 61 13.00 18.57 14.78
C GLN A 61 14.04 17.93 13.85
N LEU A 62 13.61 17.02 12.97
CA LEU A 62 14.51 16.37 12.01
C LEU A 62 14.56 17.08 10.65
N HIS A 63 13.71 18.09 10.43
CA HIS A 63 13.69 18.94 9.23
C HIS A 63 13.44 18.19 7.91
N PHE A 64 12.73 17.06 7.95
CA PHE A 64 12.25 16.41 6.73
C PHE A 64 10.97 17.10 6.24
N PRO A 65 10.91 17.55 4.97
CA PRO A 65 9.65 18.03 4.40
C PRO A 65 8.69 16.84 4.21
N LEU A 66 7.38 17.09 4.30
CA LEU A 66 6.34 16.05 4.23
C LEU A 66 6.46 15.19 2.96
N ASP A 67 6.71 15.82 1.81
CA ASP A 67 6.86 15.15 0.51
C ASP A 67 8.09 14.22 0.40
N GLN A 68 8.98 14.23 1.41
CA GLN A 68 10.12 13.31 1.55
C GLN A 68 9.97 12.34 2.72
N ILE A 69 8.79 12.33 3.37
CA ILE A 69 8.42 11.39 4.41
C ILE A 69 7.50 10.33 3.81
N TYR A 70 7.86 9.06 3.98
CA TYR A 70 7.04 7.92 3.61
C TYR A 70 6.63 7.17 4.86
N LEU A 71 5.38 6.71 4.88
CA LEU A 71 4.84 5.93 5.99
C LEU A 71 4.85 4.46 5.63
N PHE A 72 5.47 3.63 6.48
CA PHE A 72 5.50 2.18 6.30
C PHE A 72 4.77 1.51 7.45
N GLY A 73 3.62 0.88 7.17
CA GLY A 73 2.82 0.17 8.16
C GLY A 73 2.82 -1.33 7.91
N TRP A 74 3.06 -2.11 8.96
CA TRP A 74 2.91 -3.58 8.92
C TRP A 74 1.72 -4.03 9.76
N SER A 75 0.90 -4.94 9.23
CA SER A 75 -0.26 -5.49 9.94
C SER A 75 -1.18 -4.38 10.45
N ILE A 76 -1.52 -4.38 11.75
CA ILE A 76 -2.29 -3.32 12.42
C ILE A 76 -1.59 -1.94 12.38
N GLY A 77 -0.26 -1.89 12.21
CA GLY A 77 0.50 -0.66 11.97
C GLY A 77 0.05 0.06 10.69
N GLY A 78 -0.56 -0.67 9.75
CA GLY A 78 -1.22 -0.11 8.58
C GLY A 78 -2.36 0.86 8.90
N TYR A 79 -3.06 0.68 10.03
CA TYR A 79 -4.05 1.66 10.51
C TYR A 79 -3.42 2.99 10.86
N THR A 80 -2.32 2.92 11.60
CA THR A 80 -1.58 4.09 12.05
C THR A 80 -1.01 4.86 10.86
N ALA A 81 -0.36 4.15 9.94
CA ALA A 81 0.23 4.72 8.74
C ALA A 81 -0.84 5.29 7.78
N SER A 82 -1.93 4.56 7.54
CA SER A 82 -3.00 5.01 6.64
C SER A 82 -3.78 6.20 7.22
N TRP A 83 -4.03 6.24 8.53
CA TRP A 83 -4.67 7.38 9.18
C TRP A 83 -3.82 8.64 9.02
N ALA A 84 -2.51 8.53 9.25
CA ALA A 84 -1.58 9.63 9.08
C ALA A 84 -1.50 10.10 7.62
N ALA A 85 -1.48 9.18 6.65
CA ALA A 85 -1.51 9.52 5.23
C ALA A 85 -2.79 10.27 4.82
N MET A 86 -3.94 9.83 5.32
CA MET A 86 -5.23 10.50 5.07
C MET A 86 -5.26 11.93 5.62
N ASN A 87 -4.68 12.19 6.80
CA ASN A 87 -4.69 13.51 7.43
C ASN A 87 -3.56 14.43 6.95
N HIS A 88 -2.50 13.87 6.35
CA HIS A 88 -1.37 14.60 5.78
C HIS A 88 -1.15 14.15 4.32
N PRO A 89 -2.05 14.51 3.39
CA PRO A 89 -2.02 14.03 2.02
C PRO A 89 -0.78 14.47 1.23
N GLU A 90 0.03 15.39 1.77
CA GLU A 90 1.29 15.87 1.19
C GLU A 90 2.48 14.92 1.41
N ILE A 91 2.32 13.87 2.23
CA ILE A 91 3.38 12.89 2.45
C ILE A 91 3.81 12.21 1.14
N GLY A 92 5.10 11.85 1.05
CA GLY A 92 5.70 11.27 -0.15
C GLY A 92 5.10 9.92 -0.57
N GLY A 93 4.54 9.15 0.36
CA GLY A 93 3.82 7.92 0.05
C GLY A 93 3.51 7.01 1.24
N LEU A 94 2.59 6.09 1.02
CA LEU A 94 2.17 5.07 1.99
C LEU A 94 2.55 3.67 1.49
N ILE A 95 3.20 2.89 2.34
CA ILE A 95 3.55 1.48 2.09
C ILE A 95 2.82 0.64 3.14
N LEU A 96 2.01 -0.31 2.69
CA LEU A 96 1.23 -1.20 3.55
C LEU A 96 1.68 -2.65 3.32
N ASP A 97 2.18 -3.28 4.37
CA ASP A 97 2.66 -4.66 4.36
C ASP A 97 1.81 -5.53 5.29
N ALA A 98 1.27 -6.62 4.75
CA ALA A 98 0.43 -7.55 5.51
C ALA A 98 -0.76 -6.87 6.24
N THR A 99 -1.29 -5.77 5.69
CA THR A 99 -2.43 -5.03 6.24
C THR A 99 -3.77 -5.60 5.73
N PHE A 100 -4.85 -5.29 6.43
CA PHE A 100 -6.23 -5.73 6.17
C PHE A 100 -7.15 -4.53 5.92
N ASP A 101 -8.36 -4.74 5.39
CA ASP A 101 -9.30 -3.66 5.11
C ASP A 101 -10.09 -3.17 6.32
N ASP A 102 -10.62 -4.11 7.11
CA ASP A 102 -11.45 -3.84 8.28
C ASP A 102 -11.22 -4.92 9.33
N LEU A 103 -11.03 -4.52 10.59
CA LEU A 103 -10.84 -5.43 11.72
C LEU A 103 -12.10 -6.25 12.02
N ASP A 104 -13.30 -5.71 11.75
CA ASP A 104 -14.58 -6.39 11.99
C ASP A 104 -14.65 -7.76 11.29
N GLU A 105 -14.05 -7.85 10.10
CA GLU A 105 -14.06 -9.06 9.26
C GLU A 105 -13.04 -10.11 9.74
N LEU A 106 -11.94 -9.67 10.34
CA LEU A 106 -10.99 -10.57 11.00
C LEU A 106 -11.57 -11.10 12.32
N ALA A 107 -12.26 -10.26 13.07
CA ALA A 107 -12.89 -10.62 14.34
C ALA A 107 -13.91 -11.76 14.22
N LYS A 108 -14.64 -11.82 13.10
CA LYS A 108 -15.61 -12.89 12.81
C LYS A 108 -15.00 -14.30 12.86
N ASN A 109 -13.72 -14.43 12.53
CA ASN A 109 -13.08 -15.75 12.46
C ASN A 109 -12.49 -16.21 13.80
N VAL A 110 -12.37 -15.30 14.78
CA VAL A 110 -11.78 -15.58 16.09
C VAL A 110 -12.87 -15.66 17.17
N VAL A 111 -13.93 -14.89 17.03
CA VAL A 111 -15.00 -14.79 18.03
C VAL A 111 -16.11 -15.80 17.72
N PRO A 112 -16.47 -16.70 18.66
CA PRO A 112 -17.62 -17.59 18.47
C PRO A 112 -18.91 -16.79 18.19
N GLU A 113 -19.74 -17.25 17.26
CA GLU A 113 -20.93 -16.51 16.77
C GLU A 113 -21.85 -15.98 17.88
N VAL A 114 -21.99 -16.75 18.98
CA VAL A 114 -22.82 -16.39 20.14
C VAL A 114 -22.34 -15.11 20.85
N PHE A 115 -21.03 -14.83 20.82
CA PHE A 115 -20.43 -13.64 21.45
C PHE A 115 -20.22 -12.49 20.47
N TYR A 116 -20.38 -12.75 19.16
CA TYR A 116 -20.08 -11.80 18.10
C TYR A 116 -20.84 -10.47 18.24
N PRO A 117 -22.15 -10.40 18.54
CA PRO A 117 -22.86 -9.11 18.66
C PRO A 117 -22.32 -8.20 19.79
N LEU A 118 -21.89 -8.79 20.91
CA LEU A 118 -21.34 -8.07 22.05
C LEU A 118 -19.92 -7.58 21.78
N VAL A 119 -19.07 -8.48 21.23
CA VAL A 119 -17.69 -8.16 20.88
C VAL A 119 -17.65 -7.12 19.76
N LEU A 120 -18.54 -7.22 18.77
CA LEU A 120 -18.69 -6.25 17.69
C LEU A 120 -19.07 -4.86 18.23
N GLY A 121 -19.97 -4.78 19.21
CA GLY A 121 -20.31 -3.51 19.86
C GLY A 121 -19.13 -2.87 20.61
N ALA A 122 -18.31 -3.67 21.30
CA ALA A 122 -17.11 -3.18 21.97
C ALA A 122 -16.01 -2.79 20.97
N MET A 123 -15.82 -3.56 19.89
CA MET A 123 -14.83 -3.30 18.86
C MET A 123 -15.18 -2.04 18.06
N ARG A 124 -16.41 -1.88 17.59
CA ARG A 124 -16.83 -0.67 16.85
C ARG A 124 -16.74 0.61 17.68
N ASN A 125 -16.98 0.52 18.99
CA ASN A 125 -16.95 1.70 19.86
C ASN A 125 -15.55 2.05 20.37
N HIS A 126 -14.58 1.13 20.31
CA HIS A 126 -13.27 1.31 20.94
C HIS A 126 -12.05 0.91 20.09
N LEU A 127 -12.25 0.21 18.98
CA LEU A 127 -11.23 -0.40 18.11
C LEU A 127 -11.69 -0.41 16.62
N ASP A 128 -12.32 0.67 16.14
CA ASP A 128 -12.68 0.80 14.73
C ASP A 128 -11.43 1.04 13.88
N LEU A 129 -10.91 -0.04 13.29
CA LEU A 129 -9.72 -0.03 12.44
C LEU A 129 -10.09 -0.25 10.98
N ASN A 130 -10.69 0.77 10.37
CA ASN A 130 -11.09 0.77 8.97
C ASN A 130 -10.00 1.36 8.06
N ASN A 131 -9.03 0.52 7.68
CA ASN A 131 -7.95 0.92 6.77
C ASN A 131 -8.48 1.29 5.39
N LEU A 132 -9.55 0.64 4.92
CA LEU A 132 -10.16 0.94 3.62
C LEU A 132 -10.68 2.38 3.55
N ALA A 133 -11.33 2.85 4.61
CA ALA A 133 -11.78 4.24 4.70
C ALA A 133 -10.61 5.22 4.64
N HIS A 134 -9.49 4.90 5.29
CA HIS A 134 -8.30 5.75 5.24
C HIS A 134 -7.66 5.80 3.85
N VAL A 135 -7.43 4.63 3.22
CA VAL A 135 -6.74 4.60 1.91
C VAL A 135 -7.60 5.17 0.78
N THR A 136 -8.93 5.13 0.90
CA THR A 136 -9.83 5.77 -0.08
C THR A 136 -9.96 7.28 0.13
N ALA A 137 -9.60 7.79 1.31
CA ALA A 137 -9.52 9.22 1.60
C ALA A 137 -8.11 9.81 1.36
N TYR A 138 -7.13 8.99 0.96
CA TYR A 138 -5.77 9.42 0.64
C TYR A 138 -5.50 9.34 -0.87
N ASP A 139 -5.23 10.49 -1.48
CA ASP A 139 -4.95 10.63 -2.91
C ASP A 139 -3.48 10.40 -3.28
N GLY A 140 -2.58 10.33 -2.30
CA GLY A 140 -1.14 10.21 -2.56
C GLY A 140 -0.69 8.82 -3.04
N PRO A 141 0.62 8.63 -3.26
CA PRO A 141 1.18 7.36 -3.70
C PRO A 141 0.98 6.25 -2.65
N ILE A 142 0.51 5.07 -3.07
CA ILE A 142 0.30 3.90 -2.18
C ILE A 142 0.94 2.64 -2.79
N ARG A 143 1.60 1.84 -1.96
CA ARG A 143 2.06 0.48 -2.30
C ARG A 143 1.52 -0.55 -1.33
N PHE A 144 1.05 -1.67 -1.85
CA PHE A 144 0.61 -2.85 -1.10
C PHE A 144 1.63 -3.95 -1.25
N ILE A 145 1.97 -4.58 -0.13
CA ILE A 145 2.78 -5.79 -0.07
C ILE A 145 1.94 -6.82 0.68
N ARG A 146 1.59 -7.91 0.00
CA ARG A 146 0.87 -9.05 0.61
C ARG A 146 1.85 -10.16 0.96
N ARG A 147 1.64 -10.85 2.09
CA ARG A 147 2.35 -12.08 2.42
C ARG A 147 1.67 -13.29 1.79
N GLY A 148 2.42 -14.10 1.04
CA GLY A 148 1.89 -15.21 0.24
C GLY A 148 1.26 -16.31 1.08
N GLU A 149 1.81 -16.58 2.27
CA GLU A 149 1.34 -17.60 3.20
C GLU A 149 0.76 -17.00 4.48
N ASP A 150 0.18 -15.79 4.40
CA ASP A 150 -0.35 -15.08 5.56
C ASP A 150 -1.46 -15.86 6.26
N GLU A 151 -1.19 -16.29 7.48
CA GLU A 151 -2.08 -17.06 8.33
C GLU A 151 -2.91 -16.18 9.28
N VAL A 152 -2.55 -14.90 9.44
CA VAL A 152 -3.13 -14.01 10.45
C VAL A 152 -4.28 -13.19 9.88
N ILE A 153 -4.09 -12.63 8.68
CA ILE A 153 -5.12 -11.79 8.03
C ILE A 153 -5.92 -12.55 6.98
N SER A 154 -5.91 -13.89 7.04
CA SER A 154 -6.72 -14.77 6.19
C SER A 154 -7.98 -15.25 6.93
N THR A 155 -9.12 -15.28 6.24
CA THR A 155 -10.40 -15.63 6.87
C THR A 155 -10.85 -17.08 6.67
N SER A 156 -10.12 -17.88 5.89
CA SER A 156 -10.42 -19.30 5.69
C SER A 156 -9.61 -20.21 6.59
N ILE A 157 -10.13 -21.42 6.86
CA ILE A 157 -9.40 -22.50 7.54
C ILE A 157 -9.41 -23.72 6.61
N PRO A 158 -8.24 -24.17 6.10
CA PRO A 158 -6.91 -23.56 6.26
C PRO A 158 -6.81 -22.17 5.58
N PRO A 159 -5.83 -21.32 5.99
CA PRO A 159 -5.56 -20.04 5.34
C PRO A 159 -5.32 -20.20 3.84
N SER A 160 -5.78 -19.22 3.05
CA SER A 160 -5.59 -19.23 1.60
C SER A 160 -5.36 -17.83 1.05
N ARG A 161 -4.65 -17.74 -0.08
CA ARG A 161 -4.45 -16.47 -0.79
C ARG A 161 -5.77 -15.77 -1.13
N ALA A 162 -6.82 -16.52 -1.42
CA ALA A 162 -8.15 -15.99 -1.73
C ALA A 162 -8.79 -15.29 -0.53
N SER A 163 -8.60 -15.82 0.69
CA SER A 163 -9.24 -15.30 1.91
C SER A 163 -8.43 -14.23 2.64
N ASN A 164 -7.24 -13.88 2.12
CA ASN A 164 -6.40 -12.82 2.67
C ASN A 164 -7.09 -11.45 2.54
N ARG A 165 -7.30 -10.76 3.66
CA ARG A 165 -7.99 -9.45 3.74
C ARG A 165 -7.24 -8.32 3.06
N GLY A 166 -5.94 -8.47 2.79
CA GLY A 166 -5.18 -7.54 1.94
C GLY A 166 -5.76 -7.44 0.53
N ASN A 167 -6.42 -8.50 0.02
CA ASN A 167 -7.11 -8.46 -1.27
C ASN A 167 -8.28 -7.48 -1.26
N MET A 168 -9.09 -7.53 -0.19
CA MET A 168 -10.27 -6.67 -0.07
C MET A 168 -9.87 -5.20 0.08
N LEU A 169 -8.80 -4.94 0.82
CA LEU A 169 -8.23 -3.59 0.94
C LEU A 169 -7.77 -3.06 -0.41
N PHE A 170 -7.02 -3.89 -1.16
CA PHE A 170 -6.47 -3.51 -2.45
C PHE A 170 -7.56 -3.33 -3.52
N VAL A 171 -8.50 -4.27 -3.64
CA VAL A 171 -9.65 -4.17 -4.53
C VAL A 171 -10.50 -2.96 -4.17
N GLY A 172 -10.74 -2.71 -2.89
CA GLY A 172 -11.48 -1.54 -2.42
C GLY A 172 -10.83 -0.21 -2.83
N LEU A 173 -9.50 -0.11 -2.73
CA LEU A 173 -8.77 1.06 -3.25
C LEU A 173 -8.97 1.22 -4.76
N LEU A 174 -8.80 0.16 -5.54
CA LEU A 174 -8.93 0.23 -7.00
C LEU A 174 -10.36 0.59 -7.43
N LYS A 175 -11.38 0.12 -6.71
CA LYS A 175 -12.79 0.52 -6.95
C LYS A 175 -13.00 2.01 -6.72
N HIS A 176 -12.34 2.58 -5.72
CA HIS A 176 -12.38 4.02 -5.48
C HIS A 176 -11.57 4.78 -6.53
N ARG A 177 -10.30 4.42 -6.77
CA ARG A 177 -9.40 5.17 -7.66
C ARG A 177 -9.77 5.06 -9.13
N PHE A 178 -10.25 3.89 -9.58
CA PHE A 178 -10.46 3.56 -11.00
C PHE A 178 -11.84 2.89 -11.25
N PRO A 179 -12.95 3.56 -10.90
CA PRO A 179 -14.29 2.94 -10.94
C PRO A 179 -14.70 2.48 -12.34
N HIS A 180 -14.21 3.14 -13.40
CA HIS A 180 -14.56 2.76 -14.78
C HIS A 180 -13.75 1.56 -15.32
N LEU A 181 -12.67 1.17 -14.63
CA LEU A 181 -11.92 -0.06 -14.90
C LEU A 181 -12.38 -1.22 -14.03
N MET A 182 -12.90 -0.95 -12.82
CA MET A 182 -13.43 -1.96 -11.91
C MET A 182 -14.88 -2.34 -12.25
N THR A 183 -15.08 -2.91 -13.45
CA THR A 183 -16.36 -3.56 -13.80
C THR A 183 -16.55 -4.86 -13.01
N PRO A 184 -17.77 -5.40 -12.88
CA PRO A 184 -17.99 -6.67 -12.20
C PRO A 184 -17.12 -7.83 -12.75
N GLU A 185 -16.89 -7.86 -14.05
CA GLU A 185 -16.05 -8.85 -14.72
C GLU A 185 -14.58 -8.67 -14.31
N ASN A 186 -14.07 -7.43 -14.35
CA ASN A 186 -12.70 -7.13 -13.97
C ASN A 186 -12.44 -7.32 -12.48
N GLU A 187 -13.40 -7.03 -11.61
CA GLU A 187 -13.32 -7.33 -10.18
C GLU A 187 -13.20 -8.84 -9.95
N SER A 188 -14.00 -9.65 -10.66
CA SER A 188 -13.92 -11.12 -10.60
C SER A 188 -12.57 -11.65 -11.10
N LEU A 189 -12.07 -11.15 -12.24
CA LEU A 189 -10.75 -11.52 -12.78
C LEU A 189 -9.62 -11.13 -11.84
N LEU A 190 -9.70 -9.95 -11.21
CA LEU A 190 -8.70 -9.50 -10.24
C LEU A 190 -8.71 -10.37 -8.98
N LEU A 191 -9.88 -10.67 -8.41
CA LEU A 191 -9.99 -11.56 -7.26
C LEU A 191 -9.45 -12.96 -7.57
N HIS A 192 -9.73 -13.48 -8.77
CA HIS A 192 -9.14 -14.72 -9.23
C HIS A 192 -7.61 -14.60 -9.33
N TYR A 193 -7.07 -13.60 -10.01
CA TYR A 193 -5.63 -13.36 -10.11
C TYR A 193 -4.92 -13.30 -8.74
N LEU A 194 -5.53 -12.62 -7.77
CA LEU A 194 -5.00 -12.52 -6.39
C LEU A 194 -5.07 -13.85 -5.64
N SER A 195 -6.01 -14.74 -5.99
CA SER A 195 -6.11 -16.07 -5.37
C SER A 195 -5.02 -17.05 -5.82
N LEU A 196 -4.44 -16.81 -6.99
CA LEU A 196 -3.43 -17.67 -7.62
C LEU A 196 -2.04 -17.49 -7.00
N ASP A 197 -1.22 -18.53 -7.08
CA ASP A 197 0.22 -18.47 -6.79
C ASP A 197 1.03 -17.87 -7.96
N ALA A 198 2.35 -17.78 -7.80
CA ALA A 198 3.23 -17.15 -8.78
C ALA A 198 3.28 -17.87 -10.14
N GLU A 199 3.18 -19.21 -10.16
CA GLU A 199 3.17 -19.99 -11.40
C GLU A 199 1.82 -19.90 -12.09
N GLU A 200 0.74 -20.09 -11.33
CA GLU A 200 -0.63 -19.97 -11.80
C GLU A 200 -0.92 -18.58 -12.36
N ARG A 201 -0.46 -17.50 -11.69
CA ARG A 201 -0.56 -16.14 -12.22
C ARG A 201 0.12 -16.00 -13.57
N ARG A 202 1.32 -16.57 -13.73
CA ARG A 202 2.06 -16.50 -15.00
C ARG A 202 1.27 -17.20 -16.12
N ASN A 203 0.70 -18.36 -15.83
CA ASN A 203 -0.12 -19.11 -16.78
C ASN A 203 -1.39 -18.33 -17.15
N PHE A 204 -2.09 -17.78 -16.16
CA PHE A 204 -3.28 -16.95 -16.35
C PHE A 204 -3.00 -15.71 -17.21
N LEU A 205 -1.87 -15.03 -16.99
CA LEU A 205 -1.45 -13.87 -17.80
C LEU A 205 -1.16 -14.26 -19.26
N ASN A 206 -0.55 -15.43 -19.48
CA ASN A 206 -0.29 -15.95 -20.83
C ASN A 206 -1.59 -16.33 -21.54
N GLU A 207 -2.51 -17.01 -20.85
CA GLU A 207 -3.80 -17.45 -21.40
C GLU A 207 -4.71 -16.27 -21.76
N THR A 208 -4.67 -15.20 -20.97
CA THR A 208 -5.43 -13.97 -21.24
C THR A 208 -4.79 -13.08 -22.32
N ASN A 209 -3.62 -13.48 -22.87
CA ASN A 209 -2.84 -12.71 -23.85
C ASN A 209 -2.68 -11.23 -23.44
N CYS A 210 -2.48 -11.00 -22.13
CA CYS A 210 -2.54 -9.66 -21.58
C CYS A 210 -1.22 -8.92 -21.81
N SER A 211 -1.30 -7.73 -22.39
CA SER A 211 -0.14 -6.87 -22.68
C SER A 211 -0.16 -5.61 -21.80
N ALA A 212 -0.24 -5.78 -20.48
CA ALA A 212 -0.34 -4.68 -19.52
C ALA A 212 0.74 -3.60 -19.72
N GLU A 213 1.99 -4.00 -19.94
CA GLU A 213 3.12 -3.07 -20.15
C GLU A 213 2.95 -2.18 -21.39
N ARG A 214 2.25 -2.67 -22.44
CA ARG A 214 1.98 -1.90 -23.66
C ARG A 214 1.19 -0.63 -23.38
N TYR A 215 0.34 -0.66 -22.37
CA TYR A 215 -0.54 0.46 -22.02
C TYR A 215 0.04 1.37 -20.93
N GLY A 216 1.19 1.04 -20.35
CA GLY A 216 1.78 1.78 -19.24
C GLY A 216 2.01 3.28 -19.51
N PRO A 217 2.61 3.67 -20.65
CA PRO A 217 2.75 5.07 -21.02
C PRO A 217 1.40 5.78 -21.14
N MET A 218 0.41 5.14 -21.76
CA MET A 218 -0.93 5.71 -21.94
C MET A 218 -1.64 5.93 -20.60
N VAL A 219 -1.56 4.97 -19.67
CA VAL A 219 -2.13 5.11 -18.32
C VAL A 219 -1.48 6.28 -17.59
N SER A 220 -0.16 6.34 -17.59
CA SER A 220 0.60 7.38 -16.88
C SER A 220 0.31 8.78 -17.45
N ASP A 221 0.29 8.90 -18.77
CA ASP A 221 0.00 10.17 -19.47
C ASP A 221 -1.44 10.62 -19.23
N TYR A 222 -2.41 9.70 -19.27
CA TYR A 222 -3.81 10.02 -18.99
C TYR A 222 -3.99 10.56 -17.58
N LEU A 223 -3.43 9.88 -16.57
CA LEU A 223 -3.53 10.31 -15.17
C LEU A 223 -2.85 11.66 -14.95
N ARG A 224 -1.69 11.89 -15.60
CA ARG A 224 -0.99 13.17 -15.55
C ARG A 224 -1.84 14.31 -16.10
N GLN A 225 -2.44 14.10 -17.26
CA GLN A 225 -3.31 15.09 -17.91
C GLN A 225 -4.59 15.34 -17.10
N GLU A 226 -5.17 14.28 -16.52
CA GLU A 226 -6.37 14.41 -15.71
C GLU A 226 -6.14 15.25 -14.46
N ALA A 227 -5.08 14.99 -13.68
CA ALA A 227 -4.84 15.82 -12.49
C ALA A 227 -4.40 17.25 -12.85
N LEU A 228 -3.63 17.45 -13.93
CA LEU A 228 -3.32 18.82 -14.40
C LEU A 228 -4.60 19.60 -14.72
N LYS A 229 -5.56 18.95 -15.40
CA LYS A 229 -6.86 19.56 -15.68
C LYS A 229 -7.60 19.90 -14.38
N ARG A 230 -7.61 19.02 -13.38
CA ARG A 230 -8.29 19.30 -12.10
C ARG A 230 -7.64 20.41 -11.30
N GLN A 231 -6.30 20.48 -11.29
CA GLN A 231 -5.54 21.55 -10.64
C GLN A 231 -5.86 22.92 -11.26
N THR A 232 -5.85 23.02 -12.59
CA THR A 232 -6.20 24.29 -13.26
C THR A 232 -7.62 24.77 -12.97
N LEU A 233 -8.59 23.85 -12.78
CA LEU A 233 -9.93 24.22 -12.32
C LEU A 233 -9.92 24.70 -10.85
N ALA A 234 -9.14 24.08 -9.97
CA ALA A 234 -9.06 24.46 -8.56
C ALA A 234 -8.37 25.82 -8.34
N ASP A 235 -7.28 26.10 -9.07
CA ASP A 235 -6.52 27.35 -8.98
C ASP A 235 -7.33 28.55 -9.50
N SER A 236 -8.32 28.32 -10.37
CA SER A 236 -9.27 29.37 -10.78
C SER A 236 -10.20 29.83 -9.65
N VAL A 237 -10.21 29.12 -8.51
CA VAL A 237 -11.10 29.35 -7.37
C VAL A 237 -10.34 29.75 -6.08
N ARG A 238 -9.05 29.41 -5.90
CA ARG A 238 -8.24 29.78 -4.71
C ARG A 238 -6.72 29.92 -4.97
N THR A 239 -6.03 30.64 -4.07
CA THR A 239 -4.57 30.91 -4.02
C THR A 239 -3.68 29.66 -3.86
N PRO A 240 -2.41 29.72 -4.32
CA PRO A 240 -1.56 28.55 -4.51
C PRO A 240 -1.03 28.00 -3.17
N SER A 241 -1.52 26.83 -2.77
CA SER A 241 -0.75 25.90 -1.93
C SER A 241 -0.03 24.94 -2.87
N VAL A 242 1.18 24.52 -2.52
CA VAL A 242 1.94 23.51 -3.29
C VAL A 242 1.20 22.18 -3.15
N ALA A 243 0.21 21.95 -4.02
CA ALA A 243 -0.54 20.71 -4.04
C ALA A 243 0.39 19.59 -4.51
N HIS A 244 0.51 18.52 -3.71
CA HIS A 244 1.10 17.28 -4.16
C HIS A 244 0.38 16.86 -5.47
N PRO A 245 1.10 16.43 -6.52
CA PRO A 245 0.55 16.36 -7.87
C PRO A 245 -0.64 15.40 -8.04
N THR A 246 -0.85 14.49 -7.09
CA THR A 246 -1.97 13.54 -7.08
C THR A 246 -3.18 14.02 -6.28
N ILE A 247 -3.10 15.08 -5.47
CA ILE A 247 -4.24 15.56 -4.65
C ILE A 247 -5.40 15.95 -5.56
N GLY A 248 -6.56 15.36 -5.32
CA GLY A 248 -7.78 15.54 -6.10
C GLY A 248 -7.84 14.74 -7.41
N LEU A 249 -6.87 13.87 -7.70
CA LEU A 249 -6.87 13.02 -8.90
C LEU A 249 -7.98 11.96 -8.84
N PHE A 250 -8.22 11.35 -7.67
CA PHE A 250 -9.15 10.25 -7.55
C PHE A 250 -10.54 10.72 -7.12
N PRO A 251 -11.63 10.03 -7.52
CA PRO A 251 -11.68 8.94 -8.50
C PRO A 251 -11.33 9.42 -9.92
N SER A 252 -10.54 8.66 -10.68
CA SER A 252 -10.14 8.98 -12.06
C SER A 252 -11.19 8.57 -13.08
N THR A 253 -11.29 9.32 -14.20
CA THR A 253 -12.15 8.96 -15.34
C THR A 253 -11.52 7.95 -16.31
N LEU A 254 -10.31 7.44 -16.01
CA LEU A 254 -9.62 6.46 -16.85
C LEU A 254 -10.50 5.24 -17.12
N GLY A 255 -10.66 4.87 -18.39
CA GLY A 255 -11.50 3.75 -18.82
C GLY A 255 -12.97 4.09 -19.08
N ARG A 256 -13.40 5.34 -18.84
CA ARG A 256 -14.79 5.78 -19.08
C ARG A 256 -15.24 5.63 -20.53
N GLU A 257 -14.35 5.96 -21.48
CA GLU A 257 -14.65 5.95 -22.93
C GLU A 257 -14.22 4.66 -23.63
N ILE A 258 -13.67 3.69 -22.88
CA ILE A 258 -13.20 2.43 -23.42
C ILE A 258 -14.35 1.42 -23.33
N SER A 259 -14.75 0.85 -24.47
CA SER A 259 -15.78 -0.20 -24.54
C SER A 259 -15.19 -1.61 -24.55
N ASP A 260 -13.96 -1.77 -25.02
CA ASP A 260 -13.27 -3.06 -25.09
C ASP A 260 -12.86 -3.55 -23.70
N VAL A 261 -13.46 -4.68 -23.28
CA VAL A 261 -13.23 -5.30 -21.97
C VAL A 261 -11.78 -5.78 -21.82
N SER A 262 -11.16 -6.29 -22.89
CA SER A 262 -9.76 -6.76 -22.87
C SER A 262 -8.78 -5.61 -22.66
N VAL A 263 -9.08 -4.45 -23.23
CA VAL A 263 -8.30 -3.22 -23.03
C VAL A 263 -8.47 -2.75 -21.59
N LYS A 264 -9.71 -2.68 -21.06
CA LYS A 264 -9.93 -2.31 -19.65
C LYS A 264 -9.19 -3.22 -18.68
N TRP A 265 -9.23 -4.53 -18.91
CA TRP A 265 -8.48 -5.51 -18.12
C TRP A 265 -6.98 -5.25 -18.18
N SER A 266 -6.42 -5.02 -19.38
CA SER A 266 -5.00 -4.73 -19.55
C SER A 266 -4.56 -3.44 -18.83
N LEU A 267 -5.40 -2.40 -18.82
CA LEU A 267 -5.16 -1.16 -18.09
C LEU A 267 -5.20 -1.36 -16.58
N LEU A 268 -6.23 -2.08 -16.10
CA LEU A 268 -6.36 -2.42 -14.69
C LEU A 268 -5.15 -3.23 -14.22
N LEU A 269 -4.72 -4.21 -15.01
CA LEU A 269 -3.61 -5.08 -14.66
C LEU A 269 -2.26 -4.34 -14.65
N TYR A 270 -2.06 -3.36 -15.53
CA TYR A 270 -0.92 -2.46 -15.42
C TYR A 270 -0.91 -1.73 -14.07
N LEU A 271 -2.05 -1.17 -13.66
CA LEU A 271 -2.18 -0.52 -12.35
C LEU A 271 -1.95 -1.52 -11.21
N VAL A 272 -2.42 -2.75 -11.35
CA VAL A 272 -2.15 -3.81 -10.36
C VAL A 272 -0.65 -4.00 -10.16
N PHE A 273 0.12 -4.07 -11.23
CA PHE A 273 1.59 -4.22 -11.16
C PHE A 273 2.30 -3.01 -10.56
N GLN A 274 1.72 -1.81 -10.63
CA GLN A 274 2.30 -0.61 -10.02
C GLN A 274 2.02 -0.54 -8.51
N TYR A 275 0.83 -0.96 -8.08
CA TYR A 275 0.38 -0.79 -6.70
C TYR A 275 0.69 -1.99 -5.81
N PHE A 276 0.75 -3.20 -6.35
CA PHE A 276 0.73 -4.44 -5.58
C PHE A 276 1.96 -5.30 -5.82
N ASP A 277 2.47 -5.86 -4.73
CA ASP A 277 3.55 -6.85 -4.72
C ASP A 277 3.21 -7.99 -3.75
N GLU A 278 3.79 -9.17 -3.99
CA GLU A 278 3.66 -10.32 -3.10
C GLU A 278 5.04 -10.73 -2.58
N SER A 279 5.22 -10.66 -1.26
CA SER A 279 6.36 -11.27 -0.60
C SER A 279 6.00 -12.70 -0.20
N PRO A 280 6.86 -13.69 -0.48
CA PRO A 280 6.71 -15.01 0.13
C PRO A 280 6.91 -14.91 1.64
N GLY A 281 6.37 -15.89 2.36
CA GLY A 281 6.44 -16.03 3.81
C GLY A 281 5.09 -15.93 4.51
N ALA A 282 5.09 -16.38 5.76
CA ALA A 282 4.05 -16.18 6.76
C ALA A 282 3.95 -14.70 7.20
N HIS A 283 2.91 -14.37 7.97
CA HIS A 283 2.61 -12.99 8.39
C HIS A 283 3.79 -12.27 9.07
N CYS A 284 4.50 -12.98 9.96
CA CYS A 284 5.62 -12.46 10.75
C CYS A 284 6.99 -12.78 10.13
N ALA A 285 7.05 -13.33 8.92
CA ALA A 285 8.32 -13.59 8.25
C ALA A 285 9.00 -12.26 7.86
N PRO A 286 10.35 -12.16 7.95
CA PRO A 286 11.06 -10.98 7.48
C PRO A 286 10.67 -10.60 6.06
N LEU A 287 10.42 -9.31 5.82
CA LEU A 287 10.10 -8.82 4.48
C LEU A 287 11.29 -9.04 3.54
N GLN A 288 11.03 -9.60 2.35
CA GLN A 288 12.09 -9.71 1.34
C GLN A 288 12.48 -8.33 0.83
N ARG A 289 13.79 -8.05 0.80
CA ARG A 289 14.35 -6.76 0.34
C ARG A 289 13.83 -6.34 -1.05
N ALA A 290 13.64 -7.31 -1.95
CA ALA A 290 13.13 -7.05 -3.30
C ALA A 290 11.69 -6.50 -3.34
N CYS A 291 10.90 -6.81 -2.31
CA CYS A 291 9.50 -6.38 -2.18
C CYS A 291 9.36 -5.00 -1.52
N PHE A 292 10.43 -4.39 -1.01
CA PHE A 292 10.36 -3.02 -0.48
C PHE A 292 10.77 -2.01 -1.55
N GLN A 293 9.80 -1.22 -2.00
CA GLN A 293 10.01 -0.14 -2.96
C GLN A 293 9.12 1.04 -2.57
N LEU A 294 9.57 2.26 -2.87
CA LEU A 294 8.72 3.43 -2.70
C LEU A 294 7.49 3.33 -3.62
N PRO A 295 6.33 3.88 -3.22
CA PRO A 295 5.12 3.78 -4.02
C PRO A 295 5.24 4.42 -5.40
N TRP A 296 4.59 3.80 -6.38
CA TRP A 296 4.49 4.35 -7.73
C TRP A 296 3.61 5.61 -7.75
N SER A 297 3.98 6.57 -8.61
CA SER A 297 3.18 7.74 -8.95
C SER A 297 3.24 7.94 -10.46
N PRO A 298 2.14 8.36 -11.13
CA PRO A 298 2.18 8.72 -12.55
C PRO A 298 3.08 9.95 -12.84
N TYR A 299 3.54 10.63 -11.79
CA TYR A 299 4.41 11.81 -11.82
C TYR A 299 5.87 11.52 -11.51
N THR A 300 6.18 10.40 -10.86
CA THR A 300 7.57 9.99 -10.70
C THR A 300 8.05 9.44 -12.03
N GLU A 301 9.10 10.05 -12.59
CA GLU A 301 9.81 9.42 -13.71
C GLU A 301 10.20 8.02 -13.28
N SER A 302 9.78 7.03 -14.05
CA SER A 302 10.26 5.66 -13.89
C SER A 302 11.77 5.73 -13.81
N PRO A 303 12.43 5.32 -12.71
CA PRO A 303 13.86 5.10 -12.77
C PRO A 303 14.01 3.94 -13.75
N LEU A 304 14.25 4.30 -15.01
CA LEU A 304 14.86 3.41 -15.98
C LEU A 304 15.88 2.61 -15.21
N ARG A 305 15.70 1.28 -15.23
CA ARG A 305 16.72 0.29 -14.87
C ARG A 305 18.07 0.92 -15.15
N GLN A 306 18.75 1.39 -14.10
CA GLN A 306 20.19 1.53 -14.19
C GLN A 306 20.64 0.11 -14.41
N SER A 307 20.97 -0.16 -15.66
CA SER A 307 21.61 -1.38 -16.09
C SER A 307 22.66 -1.70 -15.04
N ALA A 308 22.49 -2.84 -14.38
CA ALA A 308 23.63 -3.64 -14.01
C ALA A 308 24.38 -3.89 -15.32
N SER A 309 25.26 -2.95 -15.69
CA SER A 309 26.33 -3.22 -16.62
C SER A 309 27.14 -4.29 -15.92
N SER A 310 26.88 -5.53 -16.33
CA SER A 310 27.80 -6.63 -16.26
C SER A 310 29.14 -6.15 -16.82
N GLN A 311 30.03 -5.72 -15.93
CA GLN A 311 31.45 -5.84 -16.23
C GLN A 311 31.79 -7.32 -16.05
N PRO A 312 32.24 -8.03 -17.09
CA PRO A 312 32.85 -9.32 -16.88
C PRO A 312 34.15 -9.08 -16.12
N VAL A 313 34.25 -9.71 -14.94
CA VAL A 313 35.55 -9.94 -14.30
C VAL A 313 36.34 -10.79 -15.28
N SER A 314 37.27 -10.17 -15.99
CA SER A 314 38.27 -10.88 -16.77
C SER A 314 39.18 -11.62 -15.81
N ASP A 315 39.06 -12.95 -15.80
CA ASP A 315 40.13 -13.82 -15.35
C ASP A 315 41.42 -13.47 -16.11
N GLY A 316 42.40 -12.99 -15.36
CA GLY A 316 43.75 -12.75 -15.84
C GLY A 316 44.74 -13.47 -14.94
N SER A 317 44.89 -14.78 -15.15
CA SER A 317 46.09 -15.49 -14.71
C SER A 317 47.23 -15.23 -15.71
N SER A 318 48.30 -14.60 -15.26
CA SER A 318 49.67 -14.75 -15.79
C SER A 318 50.58 -14.11 -14.74
N ALA A 319 51.31 -14.90 -13.94
CA ALA A 319 52.69 -15.32 -14.24
C ALA A 319 53.67 -14.13 -14.20
N GLU A 320 54.15 -13.80 -13.01
CA GLU A 320 55.57 -13.79 -12.57
C GLU A 320 55.65 -13.47 -11.07
#